data_AF-A0A023GN85-F1
#
_entry.id   AF-A0A023GN85-F1
#
_cell.length_a   1.000
_cell.length_b   1.000
_cell.length_c   1.000
_cell.angle_alpha   90.00
_cell.angle_beta   90.00
_cell.angle_gamma   90.00
#
_symmetry.space_group_name_H-M   'P 1'
#
loop_
_entity.id
_entity.type
_entity.pdbx_description
1 polymer ?
#
loop_
_entity_poly.entity_id
_entity_poly.type
_entity_poly.pdbx_seq_one_letter_code
_entity_poly.pdbx_strand_id
1 'polypeptide(L)'
;MGSSPEGDTFRALGGLICLIELLGCLFKSNADIQPVVPPRCLVRACSVLKISCEKSYTNCDYLVLSNRVGYLLDILAHRLNLMVPDDWAPSSGGCLEPGQDATVAALLALIRTALKGVIRTDSELMDSDDHVHRLLDVISYSVSIGTVDKLSQCLGKVRCSETPQLTEFLVEAMEFVACLACVVTKSRSKYRKEEDPTQLAVTIGVTQLAGSVSLLYGTLLQMGVPSGWRAANQTPSLLSPGKLAIASAAVTLLNHIARLDLTMFQAVMGAEGMSLQLRHIASYLLWYCTHWEEWALLHQVVLLVGHFAVLSPDNQAVIQSGEQPTLLQLLCTLPIEYFSNPELIQVLLPTLVCCCFGNEHNRTVLEKELSPLLLANFVEECLLDLHCERKRGEGDDWFSLETRFPKSKWTAAKAFFSEP
;
A
#
# COMPACT_ATOMS: atom_id res chain seq x y z
N MET A 1 26.11 -11.46 -3.95
CA MET A 1 25.05 -12.47 -4.11
C MET A 1 24.47 -12.30 -5.51
N GLY A 2 25.02 -12.88 -6.57
CA GLY A 2 25.04 -14.32 -6.86
C GLY A 2 23.90 -14.63 -7.82
N SER A 3 24.01 -14.17 -9.08
CA SER A 3 22.98 -14.45 -10.10
C SER A 3 22.80 -15.96 -10.24
N SER A 4 21.56 -16.43 -10.28
CA SER A 4 21.33 -17.85 -10.51
C SER A 4 21.75 -18.18 -11.95
N PRO A 5 22.66 -19.15 -12.17
CA PRO A 5 23.17 -19.46 -13.51
C PRO A 5 22.04 -19.89 -14.45
N GLU A 6 20.98 -20.48 -13.92
CA GLU A 6 19.78 -20.89 -14.65
C GLU A 6 18.97 -19.69 -15.19
N GLY A 7 18.81 -18.62 -14.39
CA GLY A 7 18.07 -17.42 -14.79
C GLY A 7 18.78 -16.63 -15.88
N ASP A 8 20.11 -16.52 -15.80
CA ASP A 8 20.94 -15.90 -16.83
C ASP A 8 20.99 -16.75 -18.11
N THR A 9 21.02 -18.08 -17.98
CA THR A 9 20.97 -19.03 -19.11
C THR A 9 19.63 -18.94 -19.85
N PHE A 10 18.51 -18.86 -19.13
CA PHE A 10 17.17 -18.71 -19.72
C PHE A 10 17.07 -17.44 -20.58
N ARG A 11 17.63 -16.32 -20.10
CA ARG A 11 17.75 -15.08 -20.86
C ARG A 11 18.66 -15.24 -22.08
N ALA A 12 19.84 -15.83 -21.91
CA ALA A 12 20.82 -16.00 -22.99
C ALA A 12 20.28 -16.83 -24.16
N LEU A 13 19.40 -17.80 -23.87
CA LEU A 13 18.72 -18.62 -24.87
C LEU A 13 17.49 -17.95 -25.51
N GLY A 14 17.21 -16.68 -25.20
CA GLY A 14 16.07 -15.93 -25.75
C GLY A 14 14.72 -16.26 -25.11
N GLY A 15 14.69 -17.01 -24.01
CA GLY A 15 13.45 -17.46 -23.36
C GLY A 15 12.53 -16.32 -22.92
N LEU A 16 13.09 -15.21 -22.42
CA LEU A 16 12.32 -14.01 -22.05
C LEU A 16 11.58 -13.42 -23.26
N ILE A 17 12.28 -13.29 -24.39
CA ILE A 17 11.73 -12.67 -25.62
C ILE A 17 10.58 -13.54 -26.15
N CYS A 18 10.81 -14.85 -26.28
CA CYS A 18 9.79 -15.78 -26.79
C CYS A 18 8.51 -15.77 -25.95
N LEU A 19 8.63 -15.72 -24.61
CA LEU A 19 7.46 -15.68 -23.74
C LEU A 19 6.71 -14.33 -23.83
N ILE A 20 7.42 -13.21 -23.97
CA ILE A 20 6.79 -11.90 -24.14
C ILE A 20 6.08 -11.79 -25.49
N GLU A 21 6.66 -12.34 -26.55
CA GLU A 21 6.01 -12.43 -27.86
C GLU A 21 4.77 -13.33 -27.83
N LEU A 22 4.82 -14.43 -27.07
CA LEU A 22 3.65 -15.27 -26.81
C LEU A 22 2.53 -14.50 -26.10
N LEU A 23 2.87 -13.67 -25.11
CA LEU A 23 1.90 -12.79 -24.45
C LEU A 23 1.32 -11.75 -25.43
N GLY A 24 2.09 -11.35 -26.44
CA GLY A 24 1.63 -10.47 -27.53
C GLY A 24 0.43 -11.01 -28.31
N CYS A 25 0.14 -12.32 -28.26
CA CYS A 25 -1.10 -12.88 -28.82
C CYS A 25 -2.37 -12.29 -28.19
N LEU A 26 -2.30 -11.73 -26.98
CA LEU A 26 -3.42 -11.12 -26.28
C LEU A 26 -3.99 -9.88 -26.96
N PHE A 27 -3.18 -9.14 -27.74
CA PHE A 27 -3.68 -8.01 -28.52
C PHE A 27 -4.74 -8.41 -29.55
N LYS A 28 -4.67 -9.65 -30.04
CA LYS A 28 -5.63 -10.17 -31.03
C LYS A 28 -6.93 -10.68 -30.40
N SER A 29 -6.98 -10.77 -29.07
CA SER A 29 -8.17 -11.19 -28.34
C SER A 29 -9.04 -10.00 -27.93
N ASN A 30 -10.36 -10.16 -28.01
CA ASN A 30 -11.36 -9.20 -27.56
C ASN A 30 -12.57 -9.95 -26.96
N ALA A 31 -13.67 -9.26 -26.65
CA ALA A 31 -14.86 -9.89 -26.06
C ALA A 31 -15.48 -10.99 -26.96
N ASP A 32 -15.37 -10.84 -28.29
CA ASP A 32 -15.95 -11.77 -29.27
C ASP A 32 -14.95 -12.84 -29.75
N ILE A 33 -13.65 -12.54 -29.69
CA ILE A 33 -12.56 -13.36 -30.21
C ILE A 33 -11.70 -13.84 -29.04
N GLN A 34 -11.87 -15.11 -28.69
CA GLN A 34 -11.07 -15.76 -27.66
C GLN A 34 -9.57 -15.80 -28.06
N PRO A 35 -8.65 -15.76 -27.07
CA PRO A 35 -7.23 -15.87 -27.34
C PRO A 35 -6.91 -17.21 -28.00
N VAL A 36 -6.09 -17.16 -29.05
CA VAL A 36 -5.59 -18.36 -29.78
C VAL A 36 -4.83 -19.29 -28.84
N VAL A 37 -4.16 -18.72 -27.84
CA VAL A 37 -3.42 -19.45 -26.82
C VAL A 37 -4.30 -19.64 -25.59
N PRO A 38 -4.40 -20.86 -25.01
CA PRO A 38 -5.19 -21.09 -23.81
C PRO A 38 -4.78 -20.16 -22.66
N PRO A 39 -5.73 -19.57 -21.90
CA PRO A 39 -5.43 -18.65 -20.79
C PRO A 39 -4.46 -19.23 -19.75
N ARG A 40 -4.56 -20.54 -19.46
CA ARG A 40 -3.63 -21.24 -18.54
C ARG A 40 -2.18 -21.20 -19.02
N CYS A 41 -1.93 -21.25 -20.32
CA CYS A 41 -0.59 -21.15 -20.89
C CYS A 41 -0.04 -19.73 -20.75
N LEU A 42 -0.88 -18.72 -20.97
CA LEU A 42 -0.52 -17.31 -20.82
C LEU A 42 -0.21 -16.95 -19.36
N VAL A 43 -1.03 -17.42 -18.41
CA VAL A 43 -0.76 -17.27 -16.97
C VAL A 43 0.58 -17.92 -16.60
N ARG A 44 0.85 -19.15 -17.08
CA ARG A 44 2.13 -19.82 -16.83
C ARG A 44 3.31 -19.08 -17.45
N ALA A 45 3.16 -18.48 -18.63
CA ALA A 45 4.20 -17.65 -19.23
C ALA A 45 4.52 -16.45 -18.34
N CYS A 46 3.51 -15.74 -17.82
CA CYS A 46 3.70 -14.69 -16.83
C CYS A 46 4.39 -15.21 -15.56
N SER A 47 3.97 -16.37 -15.03
CA SER A 47 4.60 -16.95 -13.82
C SER A 47 6.07 -17.31 -14.04
N VAL A 48 6.43 -17.87 -15.19
CA VAL A 48 7.84 -18.20 -15.52
C VAL A 48 8.68 -16.92 -15.61
N LEU A 49 8.16 -15.89 -16.28
CA LEU A 49 8.83 -14.58 -16.35
C LEU A 49 8.98 -13.94 -14.97
N LYS A 50 7.94 -14.02 -14.11
CA LYS A 50 7.95 -13.51 -12.74
C LYS A 50 9.03 -14.21 -11.90
N ILE A 51 9.04 -15.55 -11.88
CA ILE A 51 10.04 -16.34 -11.15
C ILE A 51 11.45 -16.05 -11.66
N SER A 52 11.60 -15.86 -12.98
CA SER A 52 12.89 -15.48 -13.59
C SER A 52 13.41 -14.13 -13.09
N CYS A 53 12.50 -13.17 -12.84
CA CYS A 53 12.81 -11.86 -12.26
C CYS A 53 13.12 -11.96 -10.76
N GLU A 54 12.36 -12.75 -10.00
CA GLU A 54 12.59 -12.98 -8.55
C GLU A 54 13.95 -13.62 -8.29
N LYS A 55 14.40 -14.51 -9.17
CA LYS A 55 15.69 -15.22 -9.05
C LYS A 55 16.88 -14.46 -9.62
N SER A 56 16.66 -13.41 -10.41
CA SER A 56 17.76 -12.66 -11.03
C SER A 56 17.41 -11.20 -11.32
N TYR A 57 18.06 -10.28 -10.62
CA TYR A 57 17.92 -8.84 -10.85
C TYR A 57 18.39 -8.42 -12.25
N THR A 58 19.31 -9.15 -12.87
CA THR A 58 19.76 -8.89 -14.25
C THR A 58 18.62 -9.04 -15.26
N ASN A 59 17.62 -9.87 -14.96
CA ASN A 59 16.43 -10.03 -15.77
C ASN A 59 15.45 -8.86 -15.56
N CYS A 60 15.34 -8.35 -14.33
CA CYS A 60 14.58 -7.14 -14.03
C CYS A 60 15.15 -5.92 -14.77
N ASP A 61 16.47 -5.71 -14.66
CA ASP A 61 17.20 -4.65 -15.36
C ASP A 61 16.99 -4.78 -16.87
N TYR A 62 17.15 -5.99 -17.42
CA TYR A 62 16.89 -6.25 -18.83
C TYR A 62 15.46 -5.88 -19.26
N LEU A 63 14.43 -6.32 -18.55
CA LEU A 63 13.03 -6.06 -18.94
C LEU A 63 12.68 -4.57 -18.90
N VAL A 64 13.14 -3.85 -17.88
CA VAL A 64 12.85 -2.42 -17.69
C VAL A 64 13.61 -1.56 -18.71
N LEU A 65 14.92 -1.80 -18.86
CA LEU A 65 15.78 -1.02 -19.75
C LEU A 65 15.54 -1.31 -21.23
N SER A 66 15.15 -2.53 -21.61
CA SER A 66 14.85 -2.89 -23.01
C SER A 66 13.43 -2.54 -23.46
N ASN A 67 12.70 -1.72 -22.69
CA ASN A 67 11.32 -1.30 -22.96
C ASN A 67 10.29 -2.45 -23.08
N ARG A 68 10.61 -3.64 -22.55
CA ARG A 68 9.68 -4.77 -22.55
C ARG A 68 8.56 -4.59 -21.53
N VAL A 69 8.82 -3.89 -20.43
CA VAL A 69 7.77 -3.53 -19.47
C VAL A 69 6.71 -2.60 -20.10
N GLY A 70 7.11 -1.66 -20.97
CA GLY A 70 6.16 -0.82 -21.71
C GLY A 70 5.22 -1.66 -22.57
N TYR A 71 5.77 -2.63 -23.31
CA TYR A 71 4.95 -3.57 -24.09
C TYR A 71 4.00 -4.42 -23.22
N LEU A 72 4.45 -4.87 -22.04
CA LEU A 72 3.58 -5.58 -21.09
C LEU A 72 2.48 -4.67 -20.52
N LEU A 73 2.76 -3.39 -20.30
CA LEU A 73 1.77 -2.38 -19.91
C LEU A 73 0.72 -2.17 -21.01
N ASP A 74 1.12 -2.15 -22.28
CA ASP A 74 0.18 -2.05 -23.41
C ASP A 74 -0.77 -3.25 -23.45
N ILE A 75 -0.25 -4.46 -23.23
CA ILE A 75 -1.07 -5.67 -23.13
C ILE A 75 -2.03 -5.56 -21.94
N LEU A 76 -1.53 -5.14 -20.78
CA LEU A 76 -2.34 -4.96 -19.57
C LEU A 76 -3.47 -3.95 -19.80
N ALA A 77 -3.15 -2.77 -20.35
CA ALA A 77 -4.12 -1.72 -20.64
C ALA A 77 -5.20 -2.21 -21.62
N HIS A 78 -4.81 -2.93 -22.68
CA HIS A 78 -5.76 -3.56 -23.61
C HIS A 78 -6.73 -4.49 -22.88
N ARG A 79 -6.23 -5.36 -21.99
CA ARG A 79 -7.10 -6.28 -21.23
C ARG A 79 -7.99 -5.56 -20.22
N LEU A 80 -7.47 -4.53 -19.53
CA LEU A 80 -8.24 -3.71 -18.60
C LEU A 80 -9.38 -2.94 -19.31
N ASN A 81 -9.15 -2.46 -20.54
CA ASN A 81 -10.19 -1.80 -21.33
C ASN A 81 -11.33 -2.74 -21.72
N LEU A 82 -11.07 -4.04 -21.87
CA LEU A 82 -12.13 -5.05 -22.09
C LEU A 82 -12.93 -5.34 -20.80
N MET A 83 -12.34 -5.12 -19.62
CA MET A 83 -12.98 -5.31 -18.31
C MET A 83 -13.73 -4.06 -17.83
N VAL A 84 -13.29 -2.87 -18.26
CA VAL A 84 -13.93 -1.60 -17.93
C VAL A 84 -13.93 -0.70 -19.18
N PRO A 85 -14.95 -0.83 -20.05
CA PRO A 85 -15.11 0.04 -21.22
C PRO A 85 -15.37 1.49 -20.80
N ASP A 86 -14.92 2.45 -21.62
CA ASP A 86 -15.11 3.89 -21.37
C ASP A 86 -16.56 4.35 -21.57
N ASP A 87 -17.34 3.68 -22.42
CA ASP A 87 -18.75 3.98 -22.69
C ASP A 87 -19.68 3.16 -21.78
N TRP A 88 -19.98 3.67 -20.59
CA TRP A 88 -20.90 3.03 -19.63
C TRP A 88 -22.37 3.21 -20.06
N ALA A 89 -22.89 2.30 -20.89
CA ALA A 89 -24.32 2.01 -20.94
C ALA A 89 -24.61 0.81 -20.01
N PRO A 90 -25.50 0.92 -19.01
CA PRO A 90 -25.77 -0.12 -18.00
C PRO A 90 -26.45 -1.40 -18.55
N SER A 91 -26.49 -1.60 -19.86
CA SER A 91 -27.19 -2.69 -20.55
C SER A 91 -26.30 -3.53 -21.49
N SER A 92 -24.99 -3.29 -21.53
CA SER A 92 -24.06 -4.04 -22.38
C SER A 92 -23.58 -5.33 -21.69
N GLY A 93 -24.29 -6.44 -21.88
CA GLY A 93 -23.98 -7.76 -21.30
C GLY A 93 -22.72 -8.48 -21.85
N GLY A 94 -21.68 -7.72 -22.25
CA GLY A 94 -20.45 -8.25 -22.85
C GLY A 94 -19.16 -7.89 -22.11
N CYS A 95 -19.24 -7.25 -20.94
CA CYS A 95 -18.07 -6.84 -20.17
C CYS A 95 -17.46 -8.02 -19.40
N LEU A 96 -16.14 -8.20 -19.46
CA LEU A 96 -15.43 -9.15 -18.60
C LEU A 96 -15.47 -8.62 -17.16
N GLU A 97 -16.09 -9.37 -16.24
CA GLU A 97 -16.12 -8.96 -14.83
C GLU A 97 -14.71 -9.03 -14.22
N PRO A 98 -14.39 -8.16 -13.24
CA PRO A 98 -13.18 -8.27 -12.44
C PRO A 98 -12.92 -9.71 -11.96
N GLY A 99 -11.69 -10.20 -12.13
CA GLY A 99 -11.30 -11.55 -11.73
C GLY A 99 -11.65 -12.69 -12.71
N GLN A 100 -12.37 -12.44 -13.81
CA GLN A 100 -12.64 -13.48 -14.81
C GLN A 100 -11.40 -13.83 -15.65
N ASP A 101 -10.53 -12.86 -15.91
CA ASP A 101 -9.28 -13.08 -16.62
C ASP A 101 -8.08 -13.12 -15.66
N ALA A 102 -7.69 -14.34 -15.29
CA ALA A 102 -6.50 -14.59 -14.46
C ALA A 102 -5.19 -14.06 -15.09
N THR A 103 -5.18 -13.79 -16.39
CA THR A 103 -4.00 -13.25 -17.08
C THR A 103 -3.67 -11.82 -16.65
N VAL A 104 -4.68 -11.01 -16.33
CA VAL A 104 -4.47 -9.63 -15.85
C VAL A 104 -3.77 -9.62 -14.49
N ALA A 105 -4.21 -10.45 -13.55
CA ALA A 105 -3.55 -10.60 -12.25
C ALA A 105 -2.08 -11.06 -12.42
N ALA A 106 -1.85 -12.03 -13.31
CA ALA A 106 -0.50 -12.51 -13.60
C ALA A 106 0.41 -11.46 -14.27
N LEU A 107 -0.14 -10.60 -15.14
CA LEU A 107 0.58 -9.47 -15.75
C LEU A 107 0.93 -8.39 -14.73
N LEU A 108 -0.02 -8.01 -13.86
CA LEU A 108 0.20 -7.07 -12.76
C LEU A 108 1.34 -7.56 -11.86
N ALA A 109 1.30 -8.84 -11.46
CA ALA A 109 2.32 -9.48 -10.65
C ALA A 109 3.71 -9.46 -11.34
N LEU A 110 3.77 -9.79 -12.62
CA LEU A 110 5.02 -9.79 -13.41
C LEU A 110 5.63 -8.39 -13.48
N ILE A 111 4.84 -7.39 -13.88
CA ILE A 111 5.33 -6.02 -14.03
C ILE A 111 5.80 -5.49 -12.67
N ARG A 112 5.01 -5.71 -11.62
CA ARG A 112 5.36 -5.36 -10.24
C ARG A 112 6.70 -5.97 -9.82
N THR A 113 6.90 -7.27 -10.06
CA THR A 113 8.15 -7.94 -9.72
C THR A 113 9.33 -7.37 -10.50
N ALA A 114 9.18 -7.08 -11.80
CA ALA A 114 10.23 -6.46 -12.60
C ALA A 114 10.61 -5.08 -12.06
N LEU A 115 9.64 -4.24 -11.69
CA LEU A 115 9.89 -2.91 -11.12
C LEU A 115 10.56 -3.00 -9.74
N LYS A 116 10.07 -3.87 -8.84
CA LYS A 116 10.67 -4.08 -7.51
C LYS A 116 12.13 -4.55 -7.61
N GLY A 117 12.43 -5.41 -8.58
CA GLY A 117 13.78 -5.96 -8.77
C GLY A 117 14.84 -4.91 -9.13
N VAL A 118 14.46 -3.83 -9.82
CA VAL A 118 15.40 -2.75 -10.20
C VAL A 118 15.71 -1.82 -9.02
N ILE A 119 14.78 -1.65 -8.09
CA ILE A 119 14.89 -0.66 -7.01
C ILE A 119 16.01 -0.98 -6.02
N ARG A 120 16.40 -2.26 -5.86
CA ARG A 120 17.42 -2.76 -4.92
C ARG A 120 17.19 -2.34 -3.45
N THR A 121 17.39 -3.27 -2.52
CA THR A 121 17.54 -2.92 -1.09
C THR A 121 19.00 -2.69 -0.70
N ASP A 122 19.95 -3.04 -1.59
CA ASP A 122 21.37 -2.83 -1.35
C ASP A 122 21.88 -1.53 -2.00
N SER A 123 22.45 -0.71 -1.13
CA SER A 123 22.96 0.65 -1.26
C SER A 123 23.93 0.92 -2.44
N GLU A 124 24.45 -0.10 -3.12
CA GLU A 124 25.62 0.07 -4.00
C GLU A 124 25.33 0.15 -5.51
N LEU A 125 24.11 -0.17 -5.96
CA LEU A 125 23.82 -0.28 -7.41
C LEU A 125 22.53 0.42 -7.86
N MET A 126 21.86 1.17 -6.98
CA MET A 126 20.95 2.25 -7.41
C MET A 126 21.73 3.41 -8.06
N ASP A 127 23.04 3.29 -8.29
CA ASP A 127 23.96 4.37 -8.62
C ASP A 127 23.87 4.91 -10.06
N SER A 128 23.20 4.20 -10.98
CA SER A 128 23.00 4.72 -12.34
C SER A 128 21.66 5.44 -12.46
N ASP A 129 21.75 6.76 -12.67
CA ASP A 129 20.60 7.64 -12.91
C ASP A 129 19.67 7.11 -14.01
N ASP A 130 20.22 6.42 -15.01
CA ASP A 130 19.48 5.79 -16.11
C ASP A 130 18.40 4.80 -15.64
N HIS A 131 18.65 4.01 -14.59
CA HIS A 131 17.64 3.05 -14.10
C HIS A 131 16.48 3.78 -13.42
N VAL A 132 16.77 4.82 -12.63
CA VAL A 132 15.72 5.59 -11.95
C VAL A 132 14.90 6.37 -12.96
N HIS A 133 15.54 7.04 -13.91
CA HIS A 133 14.83 7.74 -15.00
C HIS A 133 13.92 6.79 -15.76
N ARG A 134 14.43 5.61 -16.13
CA ARG A 134 13.64 4.62 -16.84
C ARG A 134 12.45 4.11 -16.03
N LEU A 135 12.62 3.90 -14.73
CA LEU A 135 11.52 3.51 -13.83
C LEU A 135 10.45 4.61 -13.76
N LEU A 136 10.85 5.86 -13.62
CA LEU A 136 9.92 7.00 -13.60
C LEU A 136 9.19 7.16 -14.94
N ASP A 137 9.86 6.94 -16.07
CA ASP A 137 9.22 6.94 -17.40
C ASP A 137 8.16 5.85 -17.51
N VAL A 138 8.46 4.63 -17.03
CA VAL A 138 7.50 3.51 -17.04
C VAL A 138 6.29 3.82 -16.17
N ILE A 139 6.48 4.46 -15.02
CA ILE A 139 5.38 4.86 -14.12
C ILE A 139 4.55 5.97 -14.76
N SER A 140 5.20 7.01 -15.29
CA SER A 140 4.54 8.10 -16.00
C SER A 140 3.74 7.57 -17.20
N TYR A 141 4.28 6.59 -17.93
CA TYR A 141 3.57 5.91 -19.01
C TYR A 141 2.36 5.13 -18.50
N SER A 142 2.51 4.35 -17.43
CA SER A 142 1.40 3.60 -16.80
C SER A 142 0.25 4.51 -16.36
N VAL A 143 0.57 5.69 -15.84
CA VAL A 143 -0.40 6.73 -15.51
C VAL A 143 -1.04 7.30 -16.78
N SER A 144 -0.22 7.68 -17.77
CA SER A 144 -0.67 8.33 -19.02
C SER A 144 -1.62 7.46 -19.85
N ILE A 145 -1.43 6.13 -19.86
CA ILE A 145 -2.32 5.20 -20.57
C ILE A 145 -3.58 4.83 -19.75
N GLY A 146 -3.77 5.41 -18.56
CA GLY A 146 -4.97 5.22 -17.74
C GLY A 146 -5.01 3.89 -16.97
N THR A 147 -3.88 3.21 -16.78
CA THR A 147 -3.86 1.90 -16.07
C THR A 147 -4.34 2.05 -14.63
N VAL A 148 -3.87 3.10 -13.94
CA VAL A 148 -4.23 3.36 -12.53
C VAL A 148 -5.73 3.67 -12.40
N ASP A 149 -6.28 4.48 -13.31
CA ASP A 149 -7.70 4.84 -13.36
C ASP A 149 -8.59 3.61 -13.55
N LYS A 150 -8.25 2.75 -14.51
CA LYS A 150 -9.01 1.52 -14.79
C LYS A 150 -8.96 0.55 -13.61
N LEU A 151 -7.79 0.38 -12.98
CA LEU A 151 -7.67 -0.43 -11.77
C LEU A 151 -8.52 0.14 -10.63
N SER A 152 -8.49 1.45 -10.41
CA SER A 152 -9.34 2.09 -9.40
C SER A 152 -10.83 1.85 -9.66
N GLN A 153 -11.27 1.92 -10.92
CA GLN A 153 -12.66 1.64 -11.30
C GLN A 153 -13.02 0.18 -11.03
N CYS A 154 -12.10 -0.77 -11.29
CA CYS A 154 -12.29 -2.18 -10.92
C CYS A 154 -12.45 -2.35 -9.40
N LEU A 155 -11.55 -1.75 -8.61
CA LEU A 155 -11.56 -1.84 -7.15
C LEU A 155 -12.86 -1.26 -6.56
N GLY A 156 -13.34 -0.12 -7.09
CA GLY A 156 -14.58 0.52 -6.62
C GLY A 156 -15.89 -0.20 -7.00
N LYS A 157 -15.88 -1.04 -8.05
CA LYS A 157 -17.09 -1.75 -8.52
C LYS A 157 -17.38 -3.04 -7.76
N VAL A 158 -16.38 -3.64 -7.12
CA VAL A 158 -16.51 -4.98 -6.54
C VAL A 158 -17.34 -4.95 -5.26
N ARG A 159 -18.51 -5.58 -5.32
CA ARG A 159 -19.41 -5.80 -4.18
C ARG A 159 -19.35 -7.27 -3.74
N CYS A 160 -18.26 -7.63 -3.08
CA CYS A 160 -18.13 -8.80 -2.19
C CYS A 160 -18.56 -10.18 -2.73
N SER A 161 -18.24 -10.49 -3.98
CA SER A 161 -18.21 -11.89 -4.43
C SER A 161 -16.83 -12.48 -4.13
N GLU A 162 -16.75 -13.38 -3.15
CA GLU A 162 -15.49 -14.05 -2.81
C GLU A 162 -15.20 -15.21 -3.77
N THR A 163 -14.60 -14.89 -4.92
CA THR A 163 -13.93 -15.91 -5.75
C THR A 163 -12.42 -15.80 -5.57
N PRO A 164 -11.67 -16.92 -5.59
CA PRO A 164 -10.22 -16.89 -5.43
C PRO A 164 -9.55 -16.08 -6.54
N GLN A 165 -10.07 -16.14 -7.77
CA GLN A 165 -9.55 -15.37 -8.90
C GLN A 165 -9.79 -13.87 -8.75
N LEU A 166 -10.95 -13.46 -8.23
CA LEU A 166 -11.20 -12.05 -7.93
C LEU A 166 -10.27 -11.56 -6.82
N THR A 167 -10.10 -12.37 -5.76
CA THR A 167 -9.22 -12.02 -4.64
C THR A 167 -7.78 -11.81 -5.12
N GLU A 168 -7.26 -12.73 -5.92
CA GLU A 168 -5.92 -12.65 -6.52
C GLU A 168 -5.76 -11.38 -7.37
N PHE A 169 -6.75 -11.08 -8.22
CA PHE A 169 -6.76 -9.86 -9.01
C PHE A 169 -6.75 -8.58 -8.16
N LEU A 170 -7.61 -8.49 -7.14
CA LEU A 170 -7.70 -7.32 -6.27
C LEU A 170 -6.40 -7.08 -5.50
N VAL A 171 -5.80 -8.15 -4.97
CA VAL A 171 -4.52 -8.07 -4.24
C VAL A 171 -3.40 -7.64 -5.20
N GLU A 172 -3.24 -8.27 -6.36
CA GLU A 172 -2.18 -7.89 -7.30
C GLU A 172 -2.37 -6.48 -7.88
N ALA A 173 -3.61 -6.01 -8.05
CA ALA A 173 -3.90 -4.63 -8.43
C ALA A 173 -3.44 -3.62 -7.38
N MET A 174 -3.79 -3.85 -6.10
CA MET A 174 -3.36 -2.98 -5.01
C MET A 174 -1.84 -3.02 -4.79
N GLU A 175 -1.23 -4.21 -4.85
CA GLU A 175 0.22 -4.37 -4.73
C GLU A 175 0.97 -3.73 -5.90
N PHE A 176 0.39 -3.73 -7.10
CA PHE A 176 0.95 -3.04 -8.26
C PHE A 176 0.97 -1.52 -8.05
N VAL A 177 -0.17 -0.91 -7.67
CA VAL A 177 -0.22 0.54 -7.40
C VAL A 177 0.69 0.92 -6.22
N ALA A 178 0.73 0.09 -5.17
CA ALA A 178 1.62 0.28 -4.03
C ALA A 178 3.10 0.25 -4.46
N CYS A 179 3.44 -0.64 -5.40
CA CYS A 179 4.77 -0.68 -5.99
C CYS A 179 5.11 0.61 -6.72
N LEU A 180 4.22 1.13 -7.57
CA LEU A 180 4.45 2.41 -8.27
C LEU A 180 4.72 3.55 -7.27
N ALA A 181 3.88 3.67 -6.23
CA ALA A 181 4.06 4.65 -5.17
C ALA A 181 5.39 4.49 -4.42
N CYS A 182 5.78 3.25 -4.13
CA CYS A 182 7.07 2.92 -3.52
C CYS A 182 8.25 3.39 -4.38
N VAL A 183 8.22 3.12 -5.69
CA VAL A 183 9.29 3.49 -6.63
C VAL A 183 9.49 5.01 -6.64
N VAL A 184 8.40 5.78 -6.77
CA VAL A 184 8.45 7.24 -6.82
C VAL A 184 8.96 7.79 -5.49
N THR A 185 8.47 7.26 -4.36
CA THR A 185 8.90 7.68 -3.01
C THR A 185 10.41 7.48 -2.81
N LYS A 186 10.93 6.30 -3.16
CA LYS A 186 12.37 6.01 -3.05
C LYS A 186 13.22 6.87 -3.98
N SER A 187 12.73 7.10 -5.21
CA SER A 187 13.39 7.99 -6.17
C SER A 187 13.47 9.43 -5.63
N ARG A 188 12.39 9.95 -5.05
CA ARG A 188 12.38 11.30 -4.46
C ARG A 188 13.31 11.44 -3.26
N SER A 189 13.34 10.43 -2.38
CA SER A 189 14.27 10.40 -1.24
C SER A 189 15.73 10.48 -1.72
N LYS A 190 16.10 9.71 -2.75
CA LYS A 190 17.45 9.71 -3.32
C LYS A 190 17.85 11.07 -3.90
N TYR A 191 16.98 11.70 -4.70
CA TYR A 191 17.29 12.96 -5.38
C TYR A 191 16.90 14.22 -4.62
N ARG A 192 16.35 14.10 -3.40
CA ARG A 192 15.78 15.21 -2.60
C ARG A 192 14.82 16.10 -3.42
N LYS A 193 14.06 15.49 -4.33
CA LYS A 193 13.08 16.19 -5.15
C LYS A 193 11.74 16.21 -4.43
N GLU A 194 11.20 17.40 -4.24
CA GLU A 194 9.91 17.58 -3.58
C GLU A 194 8.73 17.22 -4.51
N GLU A 195 8.89 17.36 -5.83
CA GLU A 195 7.81 17.15 -6.79
C GLU A 195 7.77 15.73 -7.37
N ASP A 196 6.56 15.24 -7.66
CA ASP A 196 6.31 13.98 -8.39
C ASP A 196 6.32 14.23 -9.91
N PRO A 197 7.34 13.77 -10.66
CA PRO A 197 7.39 13.96 -12.10
C PRO A 197 6.43 13.04 -12.87
N THR A 198 5.81 12.06 -12.20
CA THR A 198 5.01 11.01 -12.85
C THR A 198 3.51 11.30 -12.86
N GLN A 199 3.06 12.34 -12.14
CA GLN A 199 1.63 12.66 -11.90
C GLN A 199 0.86 11.52 -11.20
N LEU A 200 1.57 10.57 -10.59
CA LEU A 200 0.96 9.42 -9.91
C LEU A 200 0.17 9.88 -8.68
N ALA A 201 0.74 10.78 -7.86
CA ALA A 201 0.07 11.28 -6.65
C ALA A 201 -1.26 11.97 -6.99
N VAL A 202 -1.27 12.81 -8.04
CA VAL A 202 -2.47 13.50 -8.53
C VAL A 202 -3.52 12.50 -9.00
N THR A 203 -3.12 11.51 -9.80
CA THR A 203 -4.02 10.47 -10.32
C THR A 203 -4.63 9.64 -9.19
N ILE A 204 -3.82 9.25 -8.20
CA ILE A 204 -4.29 8.53 -7.01
C ILE A 204 -5.29 9.39 -6.19
N GLY A 205 -5.05 10.69 -6.08
CA GLY A 205 -5.96 11.62 -5.40
C GLY A 205 -7.34 11.71 -6.08
N VAL A 206 -7.36 11.90 -7.41
CA VAL A 206 -8.62 11.99 -8.19
C VAL A 206 -9.38 10.66 -8.18
N THR A 207 -8.68 9.54 -8.12
CA THR A 207 -9.26 8.19 -8.05
C THR A 207 -9.63 7.74 -6.63
N GLN A 208 -9.72 8.68 -5.67
CA GLN A 208 -10.07 8.40 -4.27
C GLN A 208 -9.20 7.29 -3.65
N LEU A 209 -7.88 7.43 -3.79
CA LEU A 209 -6.87 6.49 -3.28
C LEU A 209 -6.99 5.12 -3.94
N ALA A 210 -7.16 5.14 -5.26
CA ALA A 210 -7.38 3.97 -6.10
C ALA A 210 -8.61 3.13 -5.68
N GLY A 211 -9.64 3.74 -5.10
CA GLY A 211 -10.84 3.04 -4.62
C GLY A 211 -10.61 2.05 -3.47
N SER A 212 -9.41 2.04 -2.88
CA SER A 212 -9.01 1.04 -1.87
C SER A 212 -9.83 1.13 -0.58
N VAL A 213 -10.18 2.34 -0.13
CA VAL A 213 -10.98 2.55 1.08
C VAL A 213 -12.40 2.02 0.90
N SER A 214 -13.03 2.31 -0.25
CA SER A 214 -14.38 1.84 -0.55
C SER A 214 -14.44 0.31 -0.66
N LEU A 215 -13.43 -0.31 -1.29
CA LEU A 215 -13.28 -1.76 -1.32
C LEU A 215 -13.15 -2.31 0.11
N LEU A 216 -12.24 -1.76 0.90
CA LEU A 216 -11.97 -2.22 2.27
C LEU A 216 -13.22 -2.08 3.16
N TYR A 217 -13.91 -0.95 3.08
CA TYR A 217 -15.16 -0.71 3.80
C TYR A 217 -16.23 -1.75 3.39
N GLY A 218 -16.37 -2.01 2.08
CA GLY A 218 -17.30 -3.01 1.55
C GLY A 218 -16.93 -4.46 1.90
N THR A 219 -15.64 -4.80 1.96
CA THR A 219 -15.16 -6.15 2.30
C THR A 219 -15.34 -6.46 3.79
N LEU A 220 -15.07 -5.49 4.67
CA LEU A 220 -15.09 -5.70 6.12
C LEU A 220 -16.50 -5.53 6.72
N LEU A 221 -17.25 -4.52 6.29
CA LEU A 221 -18.43 -4.05 7.04
C LEU A 221 -19.78 -4.51 6.48
N GLN A 222 -19.79 -5.44 5.52
CA GLN A 222 -20.99 -6.20 5.18
C GLN A 222 -21.49 -7.11 6.30
N MET A 223 -20.66 -7.35 7.32
CA MET A 223 -21.04 -8.10 8.52
C MET A 223 -21.84 -7.25 9.53
N GLY A 224 -22.13 -5.98 9.21
CA GLY A 224 -22.63 -5.00 10.16
C GLY A 224 -21.49 -4.56 11.08
N VAL A 225 -21.24 -3.25 11.16
CA VAL A 225 -20.43 -2.73 12.26
C VAL A 225 -21.23 -3.03 13.54
N PRO A 226 -20.72 -3.79 14.52
CA PRO A 226 -21.31 -3.77 15.85
C PRO A 226 -21.15 -2.33 16.35
N SER A 227 -22.22 -1.56 16.30
CA SER A 227 -22.27 -0.22 16.89
C SER A 227 -21.99 -0.36 18.39
N GLY A 228 -21.00 0.38 18.87
CA GLY A 228 -20.40 0.25 20.18
C GLY A 228 -19.47 -0.96 20.32
N TRP A 229 -18.29 -0.73 20.90
CA TRP A 229 -17.40 -1.73 21.51
C TRP A 229 -18.09 -2.61 22.58
N ARG A 230 -19.37 -2.37 22.86
CA ARG A 230 -20.23 -3.17 23.71
C ARG A 230 -20.84 -4.34 22.93
N ALA A 231 -20.00 -5.31 22.71
CA ALA A 231 -20.26 -6.54 23.43
C ALA A 231 -18.91 -7.04 23.92
N ALA A 232 -18.59 -6.75 25.18
CA ALA A 232 -17.46 -7.34 25.89
C ALA A 232 -17.47 -8.90 25.88
N ASN A 233 -18.50 -9.51 25.28
CA ASN A 233 -18.69 -10.95 25.07
C ASN A 233 -18.83 -11.37 23.59
N GLN A 234 -18.74 -10.46 22.61
CA GLN A 234 -18.75 -10.85 21.19
C GLN A 234 -17.32 -10.88 20.66
N THR A 235 -16.98 -11.98 20.01
CA THR A 235 -15.71 -12.15 19.32
C THR A 235 -15.86 -11.74 17.85
N PRO A 236 -14.81 -11.18 17.22
CA PRO A 236 -14.83 -10.92 15.79
C PRO A 236 -15.02 -12.21 15.02
N SER A 237 -15.94 -12.21 14.05
CA SER A 237 -16.04 -13.31 13.10
C SER A 237 -14.72 -13.47 12.35
N LEU A 238 -14.16 -14.67 12.32
CA LEU A 238 -12.92 -14.96 11.59
C LEU A 238 -13.12 -14.61 10.10
N LEU A 239 -12.24 -13.75 9.57
CA LEU A 239 -12.25 -13.38 8.17
C LEU A 239 -11.75 -14.56 7.33
N SER A 240 -12.28 -14.71 6.12
CA SER A 240 -11.71 -15.65 5.16
C SER A 240 -10.27 -15.22 4.81
N PRO A 241 -9.38 -16.16 4.44
CA PRO A 241 -8.04 -15.82 3.99
C PRO A 241 -8.03 -14.79 2.85
N GLY A 242 -9.06 -14.81 1.99
CA GLY A 242 -9.20 -13.85 0.90
C GLY A 242 -9.51 -12.44 1.39
N LYS A 243 -10.45 -12.26 2.34
CA LYS A 243 -10.73 -10.94 2.94
C LYS A 243 -9.53 -10.39 3.68
N LEU A 244 -8.80 -11.25 4.40
CA LEU A 244 -7.60 -10.86 5.13
C LEU A 244 -6.48 -10.41 4.18
N ALA A 245 -6.30 -11.10 3.04
CA ALA A 245 -5.35 -10.71 2.01
C ALA A 245 -5.73 -9.36 1.37
N ILE A 246 -7.01 -9.15 1.06
CA ILE A 246 -7.52 -7.87 0.55
C ILE A 246 -7.29 -6.75 1.57
N ALA A 247 -7.60 -7.00 2.85
CA ALA A 247 -7.40 -6.01 3.91
C ALA A 247 -5.92 -5.64 4.07
N SER A 248 -5.04 -6.63 4.09
CA SER A 248 -3.59 -6.43 4.16
C SER A 248 -3.05 -5.63 2.97
N ALA A 249 -3.46 -5.98 1.75
CA ALA A 249 -3.04 -5.29 0.54
C ALA A 249 -3.57 -3.84 0.49
N ALA A 250 -4.82 -3.60 0.92
CA ALA A 250 -5.41 -2.27 0.97
C ALA A 250 -4.73 -1.36 1.98
N VAL A 251 -4.50 -1.81 3.22
CA VAL A 251 -3.82 -1.02 4.25
C VAL A 251 -2.37 -0.74 3.84
N THR A 252 -1.68 -1.73 3.25
CA THR A 252 -0.31 -1.56 2.74
C THR A 252 -0.27 -0.51 1.62
N LEU A 253 -1.21 -0.55 0.67
CA LEU A 253 -1.33 0.45 -0.38
C LEU A 253 -1.55 1.86 0.21
N LEU A 254 -2.47 2.01 1.16
CA LEU A 254 -2.74 3.31 1.80
C LEU A 254 -1.50 3.88 2.49
N ASN A 255 -0.72 3.04 3.18
CA ASN A 255 0.55 3.45 3.79
C ASN A 255 1.59 3.87 2.75
N HIS A 256 1.66 3.19 1.60
CA HIS A 256 2.51 3.63 0.48
C HIS A 256 2.06 4.97 -0.11
N ILE A 257 0.76 5.19 -0.25
CA ILE A 257 0.20 6.45 -0.76
C ILE A 257 0.51 7.61 0.21
N ALA A 258 0.39 7.38 1.52
CA ALA A 258 0.72 8.39 2.53
C ALA A 258 2.20 8.82 2.47
N ARG A 259 3.12 7.89 2.18
CA ARG A 259 4.54 8.22 1.97
C ARG A 259 4.82 8.90 0.64
N LEU A 260 4.03 8.57 -0.39
CA LEU A 260 4.11 9.23 -1.69
C LEU A 260 3.72 10.70 -1.57
N ASP A 261 2.55 10.99 -1.02
CA ASP A 261 2.10 12.37 -0.81
C ASP A 261 1.18 12.44 0.41
N LEU A 262 1.75 12.84 1.54
CA LEU A 262 1.04 12.96 2.81
C LEU A 262 -0.10 13.98 2.73
N THR A 263 0.11 15.09 2.02
CA THR A 263 -0.86 16.19 1.97
C THR A 263 -2.09 15.78 1.17
N MET A 264 -1.89 15.16 0.01
CA MET A 264 -2.96 14.59 -0.80
C MET A 264 -3.67 13.46 -0.03
N PHE A 265 -2.92 12.55 0.58
CA PHE A 265 -3.48 11.46 1.37
C PHE A 265 -4.38 11.96 2.50
N GLN A 266 -3.90 12.91 3.31
CA GLN A 266 -4.66 13.48 4.43
C GLN A 266 -5.88 14.27 3.95
N ALA A 267 -5.78 15.00 2.83
CA ALA A 267 -6.91 15.73 2.27
C ALA A 267 -8.03 14.80 1.78
N VAL A 268 -7.68 13.70 1.09
CA VAL A 268 -8.66 12.74 0.58
C VAL A 268 -9.25 11.89 1.71
N MET A 269 -8.42 11.38 2.62
CA MET A 269 -8.89 10.59 3.78
C MET A 269 -9.66 11.43 4.80
N GLY A 270 -9.32 12.72 4.93
CA GLY A 270 -9.96 13.66 5.86
C GLY A 270 -11.31 14.18 5.38
N ALA A 271 -11.62 14.01 4.09
CA ALA A 271 -12.90 14.41 3.52
C ALA A 271 -14.09 13.77 4.25
N GLU A 272 -15.22 14.49 4.27
CA GLU A 272 -16.46 14.03 4.91
C GLU A 272 -16.88 12.66 4.33
N GLY A 273 -17.30 11.75 5.22
CA GLY A 273 -17.63 10.36 4.85
C GLY A 273 -16.42 9.44 4.78
N MET A 274 -15.34 9.83 4.09
CA MET A 274 -14.11 9.01 3.99
C MET A 274 -13.42 8.86 5.35
N SER A 275 -13.35 9.94 6.12
CA SER A 275 -12.79 9.96 7.47
C SER A 275 -13.58 9.06 8.44
N LEU A 276 -14.90 9.00 8.28
CA LEU A 276 -15.77 8.09 9.02
C LEU A 276 -15.54 6.63 8.63
N GLN A 277 -15.40 6.34 7.32
CA GLN A 277 -15.07 5.00 6.84
C GLN A 277 -13.73 4.53 7.39
N LEU A 278 -12.70 5.38 7.36
CA LEU A 278 -11.39 5.09 7.95
C LEU A 278 -11.52 4.76 9.43
N ARG A 279 -12.24 5.59 10.20
CA ARG A 279 -12.41 5.35 11.64
C ARG A 279 -13.04 3.99 11.90
N HIS A 280 -14.10 3.61 11.17
CA HIS A 280 -14.73 2.30 11.31
C HIS A 280 -13.79 1.15 10.92
N ILE A 281 -13.07 1.28 9.80
CA ILE A 281 -12.09 0.30 9.33
C ILE A 281 -10.99 0.11 10.38
N ALA A 282 -10.36 1.20 10.82
CA ALA A 282 -9.25 1.15 11.76
C ALA A 282 -9.69 0.58 13.10
N SER A 283 -10.80 1.05 13.67
CA SER A 283 -11.33 0.51 14.93
C SER A 283 -11.65 -0.99 14.83
N TYR A 284 -12.28 -1.43 13.74
CA TYR A 284 -12.56 -2.84 13.51
C TYR A 284 -11.28 -3.67 13.37
N LEU A 285 -10.31 -3.22 12.58
CA LEU A 285 -9.07 -3.96 12.37
C LEU A 285 -8.17 -3.99 13.61
N LEU A 286 -8.12 -2.92 14.42
CA LEU A 286 -7.43 -2.96 15.72
C LEU A 286 -8.04 -4.08 16.59
N TRP A 287 -9.37 -4.10 16.73
CA TRP A 287 -10.07 -5.12 17.50
C TRP A 287 -9.87 -6.54 16.95
N TYR A 288 -10.05 -6.71 15.64
CA TYR A 288 -9.91 -8.01 14.95
C TYR A 288 -8.49 -8.56 15.09
N CYS A 289 -7.47 -7.75 14.77
CA CYS A 289 -6.09 -8.21 14.75
C CYS A 289 -5.54 -8.47 16.15
N THR A 290 -5.99 -7.73 17.17
CA THR A 290 -5.64 -8.04 18.56
C THR A 290 -6.28 -9.35 19.02
N HIS A 291 -7.52 -9.65 18.62
CA HIS A 291 -8.19 -10.88 19.03
C HIS A 291 -7.65 -12.13 18.32
N TRP A 292 -7.42 -12.04 17.01
CA TRP A 292 -6.94 -13.15 16.18
C TRP A 292 -5.41 -13.15 15.98
N GLU A 293 -4.69 -12.27 16.70
CA GLU A 293 -3.22 -12.18 16.67
C GLU A 293 -2.62 -11.93 15.27
N GLU A 294 -3.32 -11.17 14.44
CA GLU A 294 -2.86 -10.76 13.10
C GLU A 294 -1.90 -9.55 13.18
N TRP A 295 -0.76 -9.74 13.86
CA TRP A 295 0.18 -8.66 14.23
C TRP A 295 0.71 -7.87 13.04
N ALA A 296 0.99 -8.53 11.92
CA ALA A 296 1.50 -7.86 10.72
C ALA A 296 0.51 -6.82 10.18
N LEU A 297 -0.79 -7.16 10.14
CA LEU A 297 -1.84 -6.24 9.75
C LEU A 297 -2.06 -5.17 10.82
N LEU A 298 -2.03 -5.54 12.10
CA LEU A 298 -2.14 -4.59 13.21
C LEU A 298 -1.10 -3.47 13.11
N HIS A 299 0.16 -3.81 12.84
CA HIS A 299 1.24 -2.83 12.69
C HIS A 299 0.97 -1.85 11.54
N GLN A 300 0.47 -2.37 10.41
CA GLN A 300 0.13 -1.54 9.26
C GLN A 300 -1.06 -0.61 9.55
N VAL A 301 -2.05 -1.05 10.32
CA VAL A 301 -3.18 -0.22 10.74
C VAL A 301 -2.73 0.89 11.69
N VAL A 302 -1.89 0.56 12.68
CA VAL A 302 -1.29 1.55 13.59
C VAL A 302 -0.49 2.60 12.81
N LEU A 303 0.29 2.17 11.81
CA LEU A 303 1.02 3.06 10.93
C LEU A 303 0.10 4.00 10.13
N LEU A 304 -0.98 3.45 9.55
CA LEU A 304 -1.97 4.18 8.77
C LEU A 304 -2.65 5.28 9.59
N VAL A 305 -3.02 4.98 10.84
CA VAL A 305 -3.62 5.98 11.74
C VAL A 305 -2.64 7.12 12.02
N GLY A 306 -1.35 6.84 12.16
CA GLY A 306 -0.33 7.86 12.37
C GLY A 306 -0.18 8.78 11.15
N HIS A 307 -0.14 8.22 9.94
CA HIS A 307 -0.12 9.00 8.69
C HIS A 307 -1.37 9.89 8.54
N PHE A 308 -2.54 9.39 8.94
CA PHE A 308 -3.77 10.16 8.90
C PHE A 308 -3.72 11.36 9.88
N ALA A 309 -3.16 11.17 11.07
CA ALA A 309 -3.18 12.16 12.15
C ALA A 309 -2.06 13.21 12.09
N VAL A 310 -0.88 12.85 11.59
CA VAL A 310 0.34 13.64 11.79
C VAL A 310 0.18 15.09 11.34
N LEU A 311 0.36 16.03 12.28
CA LEU A 311 0.30 17.48 12.04
C LEU A 311 -0.98 17.97 11.34
N SER A 312 -2.09 17.23 11.47
CA SER A 312 -3.39 17.60 10.92
C SER A 312 -4.42 17.70 12.05
N PRO A 313 -4.69 18.92 12.58
CA PRO A 313 -5.63 19.11 13.69
C PRO A 313 -7.03 18.56 13.41
N ASP A 314 -7.51 18.71 12.17
CA ASP A 314 -8.82 18.22 11.75
C ASP A 314 -8.87 16.69 11.78
N ASN A 315 -7.86 16.01 11.23
CA ASN A 315 -7.79 14.55 11.26
C ASN A 315 -7.55 14.01 12.68
N GLN A 316 -6.74 14.70 13.49
CA GLN A 316 -6.57 14.39 14.91
C GLN A 316 -7.90 14.45 15.67
N ALA A 317 -8.76 15.42 15.36
CA ALA A 317 -10.09 15.55 15.96
C ALA A 317 -11.02 14.39 15.54
N VAL A 318 -10.88 13.84 14.33
CA VAL A 318 -11.66 12.67 13.89
C VAL A 318 -11.34 11.43 14.73
N ILE A 319 -10.07 11.22 15.09
CA ILE A 319 -9.62 10.00 15.81
C ILE A 319 -10.23 9.89 17.22
N GLN A 320 -10.47 11.02 17.87
CA GLN A 320 -11.11 11.09 19.19
C GLN A 320 -12.64 11.23 19.13
N SER A 321 -13.22 11.31 17.92
CA SER A 321 -14.66 11.49 17.75
C SER A 321 -15.40 10.16 17.62
N GLY A 322 -16.72 10.20 17.83
CA GLY A 322 -17.61 9.04 17.67
C GLY A 322 -17.87 8.28 18.97
N GLU A 323 -18.32 7.04 18.83
CA GLU A 323 -18.67 6.17 19.96
C GLU A 323 -17.41 5.73 20.74
N GLN A 324 -17.56 5.64 22.05
CA GLN A 324 -16.49 5.24 22.98
C GLN A 324 -16.38 3.70 23.06
N PRO A 325 -15.16 3.15 23.19
CA PRO A 325 -13.86 3.81 23.11
C PRO A 325 -13.56 4.28 21.68
N THR A 326 -13.03 5.49 21.60
CA THR A 326 -12.58 6.14 20.37
C THR A 326 -11.36 5.42 19.78
N LEU A 327 -11.01 5.75 18.54
CA LEU A 327 -9.83 5.18 17.90
C LEU A 327 -8.55 5.49 18.69
N LEU A 328 -8.44 6.68 19.29
CA LEU A 328 -7.31 7.04 20.16
C LEU A 328 -7.26 6.15 21.41
N GLN A 329 -8.39 5.95 22.08
CA GLN A 329 -8.45 5.08 23.26
C GLN A 329 -8.14 3.63 22.90
N LEU A 330 -8.61 3.12 21.76
CA LEU A 330 -8.28 1.77 21.30
C LEU A 330 -6.77 1.57 21.16
N LEU A 331 -6.05 2.56 20.61
CA LEU A 331 -4.58 2.53 20.52
C LEU A 331 -3.93 2.50 21.91
N CYS A 332 -4.47 3.23 22.88
CA CYS A 332 -3.98 3.23 24.26
C CYS A 332 -4.25 1.89 24.98
N THR A 333 -5.24 1.12 24.53
CA THR A 333 -5.62 -0.18 25.12
C THR A 333 -5.02 -1.40 24.42
N LEU A 334 -4.05 -1.20 23.52
CA LEU A 334 -3.34 -2.31 22.88
C LEU A 334 -2.59 -3.18 23.92
N PRO A 335 -2.22 -4.42 23.56
CA PRO A 335 -1.47 -5.31 24.45
C PRO A 335 -0.20 -4.65 25.04
N ILE A 336 0.15 -5.02 26.27
CA ILE A 336 1.23 -4.38 27.06
C ILE A 336 2.59 -4.44 26.36
N GLU A 337 2.79 -5.40 25.46
CA GLU A 337 3.99 -5.56 24.65
C GLU A 337 4.23 -4.32 23.76
N TYR A 338 3.19 -3.62 23.30
CA TYR A 338 3.32 -2.37 22.55
C TYR A 338 3.86 -1.18 23.37
N PHE A 339 3.90 -1.32 24.69
CA PHE A 339 4.41 -0.31 25.62
C PHE A 339 5.70 -0.71 26.32
N SER A 340 6.15 -1.96 26.13
CA SER A 340 7.29 -2.53 26.88
C SER A 340 8.34 -3.20 25.99
N ASN A 341 7.97 -3.76 24.84
CA ASN A 341 8.91 -4.35 23.90
C ASN A 341 9.51 -3.25 23.00
N PRO A 342 10.85 -3.11 22.93
CA PRO A 342 11.52 -2.10 22.10
C PRO A 342 11.07 -2.07 20.63
N GLU A 343 10.81 -3.23 20.02
CA GLU A 343 10.39 -3.30 18.62
C GLU A 343 8.95 -2.79 18.42
N LEU A 344 8.03 -3.18 19.31
CA LEU A 344 6.62 -2.78 19.22
C LEU A 344 6.38 -1.34 19.69
N ILE A 345 7.23 -0.84 20.58
CA ILE A 345 7.28 0.58 20.94
C ILE A 345 7.52 1.45 19.70
N GLN A 346 8.43 1.06 18.81
CA GLN A 346 8.66 1.77 17.55
C GLN A 346 7.43 1.75 16.62
N VAL A 347 6.56 0.74 16.75
CA VAL A 347 5.31 0.70 15.99
C VAL A 347 4.27 1.68 16.58
N LEU A 348 4.03 1.62 17.90
CA LEU A 348 2.93 2.34 18.53
C LEU A 348 3.27 3.80 18.89
N LEU A 349 4.37 4.07 19.59
CA LEU A 349 4.59 5.38 20.20
C LEU A 349 4.71 6.53 19.17
N PRO A 350 5.35 6.37 17.99
CA PRO A 350 5.31 7.41 16.96
C PRO A 350 3.88 7.73 16.49
N THR A 351 2.99 6.73 16.47
CA THR A 351 1.56 6.94 16.17
C THR A 351 0.91 7.83 17.21
N LEU A 352 1.12 7.53 18.49
CA LEU A 352 0.55 8.32 19.59
C LEU A 352 1.09 9.76 19.60
N VAL A 353 2.37 9.95 19.27
CA VAL A 353 2.94 11.29 19.04
C VAL A 353 2.20 12.01 17.92
N CYS A 354 1.98 11.34 16.78
CA CYS A 354 1.25 11.92 15.63
C CYS A 354 -0.21 12.27 15.98
N CYS A 355 -0.88 11.43 16.78
CA CYS A 355 -2.25 11.66 17.21
C CYS A 355 -2.38 12.81 18.21
N CYS A 356 -1.43 12.96 19.14
CA CYS A 356 -1.59 13.87 20.28
C CYS A 356 -0.84 15.19 20.17
N PHE A 357 0.26 15.26 19.41
CA PHE A 357 1.09 16.48 19.36
C PHE A 357 0.30 17.67 18.80
N GLY A 358 0.28 18.77 19.56
CA GLY A 358 -0.41 20.01 19.19
C GLY A 358 -1.93 19.97 19.39
N ASN A 359 -2.47 18.92 20.01
CA ASN A 359 -3.90 18.78 20.31
C ASN A 359 -4.12 18.44 21.79
N GLU A 360 -4.47 19.46 22.58
CA GLU A 360 -4.68 19.32 24.03
C GLU A 360 -5.77 18.30 24.38
N HIS A 361 -6.83 18.19 23.58
CA HIS A 361 -7.89 17.23 23.88
C HIS A 361 -7.40 15.79 23.71
N ASN A 362 -6.69 15.51 22.62
CA ASN A 362 -6.10 14.19 22.40
C ASN A 362 -5.09 13.86 23.51
N ARG A 363 -4.30 14.86 23.95
CA ARG A 363 -3.41 14.72 25.11
C ARG A 363 -4.18 14.40 26.40
N THR A 364 -5.27 15.08 26.71
CA THR A 364 -6.11 14.77 27.88
C THR A 364 -6.77 13.39 27.80
N VAL A 365 -7.11 12.92 26.59
CA VAL A 365 -7.62 11.55 26.41
C VAL A 365 -6.51 10.53 26.64
N LEU A 366 -5.30 10.78 26.14
CA LEU A 366 -4.12 9.96 26.41
C LEU A 366 -3.85 9.86 27.92
N GLU A 367 -3.88 10.99 28.65
CA GLU A 367 -3.63 11.09 30.10
C GLU A 367 -4.55 10.20 30.95
N LYS A 368 -5.74 9.87 30.46
CA LYS A 368 -6.67 8.98 31.16
C LYS A 368 -6.23 7.52 31.14
N GLU A 369 -5.46 7.12 30.13
CA GLU A 369 -5.05 5.73 29.90
C GLU A 369 -3.53 5.54 30.13
N LEU A 370 -2.72 6.54 29.78
CA LEU A 370 -1.25 6.49 29.75
C LEU A 370 -0.65 7.83 30.21
N SER A 371 0.55 7.79 30.81
CA SER A 371 1.28 9.01 31.14
C SER A 371 1.87 9.66 29.88
N PRO A 372 1.64 10.97 29.60
CA PRO A 372 2.28 11.67 28.49
C PRO A 372 3.80 11.65 28.55
N LEU A 373 4.38 11.56 29.75
CA LEU A 373 5.82 11.44 29.96
C LEU A 373 6.43 10.23 29.24
N LEU A 374 5.65 9.17 28.99
CA LEU A 374 6.07 8.05 28.16
C LEU A 374 6.48 8.51 26.75
N LEU A 375 5.66 9.38 26.14
CA LEU A 375 5.95 9.94 24.82
C LEU A 375 7.10 10.95 24.87
N ALA A 376 7.19 11.76 25.92
CA ALA A 376 8.30 12.69 26.12
C ALA A 376 9.65 11.94 26.18
N ASN A 377 9.72 10.88 27.00
CA ASN A 377 10.92 10.06 27.16
C ASN A 377 11.29 9.34 25.86
N PHE A 378 10.31 8.81 25.14
CA PHE A 378 10.54 8.17 23.84
C PHE A 378 11.12 9.15 22.80
N VAL A 379 10.57 10.35 22.70
CA VAL A 379 11.08 11.39 21.79
C VAL A 379 12.48 11.85 22.22
N GLU A 380 12.74 11.94 23.53
CA GLU A 380 14.08 12.24 24.05
C GLU A 380 15.10 11.15 23.69
N GLU A 381 14.75 9.88 23.83
CA GLU A 381 15.60 8.76 23.42
C GLU A 381 15.93 8.83 21.91
N CYS A 382 14.93 9.10 21.07
CA CYS A 382 15.13 9.28 19.63
C CYS A 382 16.03 10.49 19.32
N LEU A 383 15.89 11.59 20.06
CA LEU A 383 16.79 12.74 19.93
C LEU A 383 18.23 12.36 20.32
N LEU A 384 18.44 11.61 21.40
CA LEU A 384 19.77 11.16 21.82
C LEU A 384 20.42 10.21 20.79
N ASP A 385 19.64 9.29 20.22
CA ASP A 385 20.10 8.40 19.16
C ASP A 385 20.60 9.17 17.93
N LEU A 386 19.93 10.28 17.55
CA LEU A 386 20.38 11.16 16.46
C LEU A 386 21.73 11.84 16.77
N HIS A 387 21.95 12.27 18.02
CA HIS A 387 23.20 12.93 18.41
C HIS A 387 24.39 11.97 18.49
N CYS A 388 24.12 10.69 18.78
CA CYS A 388 25.16 9.66 18.90
C CYS A 388 25.51 8.95 17.58
N GLU A 389 24.96 9.38 16.43
CA GLU A 389 25.13 8.76 15.12
C GLU A 389 24.95 7.23 15.13
N ARG A 390 24.07 6.70 15.99
CA ARG A 390 23.71 5.28 15.94
C ARG A 390 22.96 5.05 14.64
N LYS A 391 23.67 4.59 13.60
CA LYS A 391 23.07 4.05 12.38
C LYS A 391 22.14 2.90 12.78
N ARG A 392 20.86 3.18 12.97
CA ARG A 392 19.82 2.16 12.78
C ARG A 392 20.00 1.66 11.35
N GLY A 393 20.00 0.35 11.16
CA GLY A 393 20.44 -0.29 9.92
C GLY A 393 19.85 0.37 8.67
N GLU A 394 20.59 0.34 7.55
CA GLU A 394 20.26 0.96 6.25
C GLU A 394 19.06 0.27 5.55
N GLY A 395 18.00 -0.04 6.31
CA GLY A 395 16.71 -0.51 5.84
C GLY A 395 15.68 0.61 5.86
N ASP A 396 14.68 0.49 4.99
CA ASP A 396 13.52 1.38 4.92
C ASP A 396 12.66 1.16 6.19
N ASP A 397 13.03 1.78 7.31
CA ASP A 397 12.35 1.61 8.61
C ASP A 397 11.06 2.44 8.64
N TRP A 398 10.00 1.82 8.11
CA TRP A 398 8.62 2.33 8.10
C TRP A 398 8.09 2.75 9.46
N PHE A 399 8.64 2.20 10.54
CA PHE A 399 8.13 2.41 11.89
C PHE A 399 8.94 3.46 12.66
N SER A 400 10.14 3.83 12.18
CA SER A 400 10.93 4.88 12.81
C SER A 400 10.17 6.21 12.96
N LEU A 401 10.45 6.94 14.04
CA LEU A 401 9.87 8.25 14.26
C LEU A 401 10.23 9.24 13.14
N GLU A 402 11.42 9.11 12.54
CA GLU A 402 11.92 9.99 11.48
C GLU A 402 11.07 9.96 10.21
N THR A 403 10.62 8.78 9.81
CA THR A 403 9.82 8.62 8.59
C THR A 403 8.37 9.05 8.81
N ARG A 404 7.92 9.17 10.06
CA ARG A 404 6.51 9.39 10.43
C ARG A 404 6.22 10.76 11.00
N PHE A 405 7.21 11.41 11.63
CA PHE A 405 7.05 12.69 12.30
C PHE A 405 8.25 13.62 12.05
N PRO A 406 8.05 14.85 11.55
CA PRO A 406 9.16 15.71 11.13
C PRO A 406 10.17 16.01 12.24
N LYS A 407 11.46 15.76 11.98
CA LYS A 407 12.57 16.03 12.92
C LYS A 407 12.55 17.42 13.52
N SER A 408 12.16 18.43 12.74
CA SER A 408 12.04 19.82 13.17
C SER A 408 11.05 20.04 14.31
N LYS A 409 10.14 19.10 14.56
CA LYS A 409 9.11 19.17 15.61
C LYS A 409 9.45 18.33 16.84
N TRP A 410 10.54 17.56 16.86
CA TRP A 410 10.83 16.62 17.96
C TRP A 410 11.08 17.34 19.29
N THR A 411 11.85 18.42 19.30
CA THR A 411 12.08 19.22 20.51
C THR A 411 10.78 19.83 21.05
N ALA A 412 9.91 20.32 20.17
CA ALA A 412 8.61 20.84 20.55
C ALA A 412 7.68 19.74 21.08
N ALA A 413 7.70 18.54 20.47
CA ALA A 413 6.93 17.39 20.91
C ALA A 413 7.36 16.93 22.31
N LYS A 414 8.68 16.83 22.57
CA LYS A 414 9.20 16.54 23.90
C LYS A 414 8.65 17.52 24.94
N ALA A 415 8.76 18.83 24.66
CA ALA A 415 8.28 19.87 25.57
C ALA A 415 6.78 19.74 25.84
N PHE A 416 5.97 19.60 24.78
CA PHE A 416 4.52 19.44 24.87
C PHE A 416 4.11 18.26 25.77
N PHE A 417 4.77 17.10 25.64
CA PHE A 417 4.44 15.93 26.47
C PHE A 417 5.09 15.93 27.87
N SER A 418 6.02 16.85 28.14
CA SER A 418 6.65 17.03 29.45
C SER A 418 5.91 18.03 30.34
N GLU A 419 5.00 18.81 29.76
CA GLU A 419 4.16 19.71 30.51
C GLU A 419 3.26 18.90 31.49
N PRO A 420 2.95 19.48 32.67
CA PRO A 420 2.14 18.82 33.68
C PRO A 420 0.67 18.69 33.28
#